data_AF-A0A2K1DXW8-F1
#
_entry.id   AF-A0A2K1DXW8-F1
#
_cell.length_a   1.000
_cell.length_b   1.000
_cell.length_c   1.000
_cell.angle_alpha   90.00
_cell.angle_beta   90.00
_cell.angle_gamma   90.00
#
_symmetry.space_group_name_H-M   'P 1'
#
loop_
_entity.id
_entity.type
_entity.pdbx_description
1 polymer ?
#
loop_
_entity_poly.entity_id
_entity_poly.type
_entity_poly.pdbx_seq_one_letter_code
_entity_poly.pdbx_strand_id
1 'polypeptide(L)'
;MSDLLLEEIIVYGAVFLLCALIIGFYLLKKNKSSKVVAQKVATAKEEGLFEPVSLHPYINPDICIGSGACVRACPEKDILGIVNGKATVINASNCVGHGACFHACPVEAISLRIGTETRGVDLPHVNQNFETNMPGIFIAGELGGMGLIKNSVEQGQQAMDSIAKSKSKASETEYDVAIVGAGPAGISATLAAKKHGLKAITLEQDSLGGTVYTFPRAKVVMTSPMELPLHGKVKLFNTSKDELLTIWNEVIDKHDLDIVEQTKVEDIVPQANQTFKVVTNQNTEYVAQNVLLAIGRRGTPRKLDVPGEVSEKVAYRLLDSETIENKQVLVVGGGDSAIESALLLKDRNTVTLSYRKDKFSRLKPANKDNVLKAEQDGSLQIIFESNVTEINDNHVHLELQDGSTTVLDNDLVYIFAGGELPTKFLERAGIEITKRFGYIVKKYR
;
A
#
# COMPACT_ATOMS: atom_id res chain seq x y z
N MET A 1 -62.36 -16.98 -37.94
CA MET A 1 -61.08 -16.29 -37.72
C MET A 1 -60.34 -16.40 -39.04
N SER A 2 -59.99 -15.30 -39.71
CA SER A 2 -59.29 -15.37 -41.00
C SER A 2 -57.97 -16.10 -40.81
N ASP A 3 -57.56 -16.93 -41.77
CA ASP A 3 -56.28 -17.67 -41.71
C ASP A 3 -55.10 -16.73 -41.43
N LEU A 4 -55.17 -15.50 -41.97
CA LEU A 4 -54.23 -14.41 -41.70
C LEU A 4 -54.07 -14.07 -40.20
N LEU A 5 -55.17 -14.07 -39.45
CA LEU A 5 -55.16 -13.70 -38.03
C LEU A 5 -54.58 -14.84 -37.16
N LEU A 6 -54.76 -16.09 -37.59
CA LEU A 6 -54.13 -17.25 -36.95
C LEU A 6 -52.60 -17.26 -37.19
N GLU A 7 -52.16 -16.97 -38.41
CA GLU A 7 -50.74 -16.84 -38.75
C GLU A 7 -50.06 -15.72 -37.96
N GLU A 8 -50.69 -14.54 -37.87
CA GLU A 8 -50.18 -13.41 -37.08
C GLU A 8 -50.03 -13.77 -35.59
N ILE A 9 -51.02 -14.45 -34.99
CA ILE A 9 -50.95 -14.89 -33.58
C ILE A 9 -49.79 -15.87 -33.37
N ILE A 10 -49.59 -16.83 -34.29
CA ILE A 10 -48.51 -17.81 -34.17
C ILE A 10 -47.14 -17.11 -34.27
N VAL A 11 -46.97 -16.19 -35.21
CA VAL A 11 -45.71 -15.44 -35.38
C VAL A 11 -45.42 -14.56 -34.17
N TYR A 12 -46.38 -13.74 -33.71
CA TYR A 12 -46.18 -12.89 -32.54
C TYR A 12 -46.00 -13.70 -31.26
N GLY A 13 -46.72 -14.81 -31.10
CA GLY A 13 -46.57 -15.74 -29.98
C GLY A 13 -45.18 -16.38 -29.95
N ALA A 14 -44.67 -16.83 -31.09
CA ALA A 14 -43.33 -17.40 -31.21
C ALA A 14 -42.23 -16.36 -30.90
N VAL A 15 -42.35 -15.13 -31.42
CA VAL A 15 -41.42 -14.03 -31.10
C VAL A 15 -41.46 -13.68 -29.61
N PHE A 16 -42.65 -13.57 -29.02
CA PHE A 16 -42.80 -13.31 -27.59
C PHE A 16 -42.17 -14.42 -26.74
N LEU A 17 -42.41 -15.68 -27.08
CA LEU A 17 -41.84 -16.83 -26.38
C LEU A 17 -40.32 -16.87 -26.50
N LEU A 18 -39.76 -16.58 -27.69
CA LEU A 18 -38.32 -16.44 -27.89
C LEU A 18 -37.73 -15.33 -27.03
N CYS A 19 -38.33 -14.13 -27.03
CA CYS A 19 -37.92 -13.01 -26.18
C CYS A 19 -37.98 -13.37 -24.69
N ALA A 20 -39.07 -14.01 -24.25
CA ALA A 20 -39.25 -14.45 -22.85
C ALA A 20 -38.20 -15.49 -22.44
N LEU A 21 -37.87 -16.45 -23.32
CA LEU A 21 -36.81 -17.42 -23.09
C LEU A 21 -35.43 -16.77 -22.97
N ILE A 22 -35.11 -15.82 -23.86
CA ILE A 22 -33.84 -15.08 -23.83
C ILE A 22 -33.73 -14.27 -22.53
N ILE A 23 -34.78 -13.53 -22.17
CA ILE A 23 -34.83 -12.76 -20.92
C ILE A 23 -34.72 -13.69 -19.71
N GLY A 24 -35.47 -14.80 -19.70
CA GLY A 24 -35.43 -15.79 -18.63
C GLY A 24 -34.03 -16.38 -18.44
N PHE A 25 -33.38 -16.81 -19.53
CA PHE A 25 -32.01 -17.31 -19.49
C PHE A 25 -31.02 -16.25 -19.00
N TYR A 26 -31.15 -15.01 -19.47
CA TYR A 26 -30.33 -13.89 -19.02
C TYR A 26 -30.49 -13.62 -17.52
N LEU A 27 -31.73 -13.59 -17.01
CA LEU A 27 -32.02 -13.39 -15.59
C LEU A 27 -31.50 -14.54 -14.72
N LEU A 28 -31.66 -15.79 -15.17
CA LEU A 28 -31.10 -16.96 -14.47
C LEU A 28 -29.58 -16.91 -14.39
N LYS A 29 -28.91 -16.59 -15.50
CA LYS A 29 -27.45 -16.41 -15.54
C LYS A 29 -27.00 -15.28 -14.61
N LYS A 30 -27.70 -14.15 -14.61
CA LYS A 30 -27.42 -13.00 -13.74
C LYS A 30 -27.60 -13.39 -12.27
N ASN A 31 -28.67 -14.11 -11.93
CA ASN A 31 -28.92 -14.58 -10.56
C ASN A 31 -27.84 -15.55 -10.09
N LYS A 32 -27.46 -16.52 -10.94
CA LYS A 32 -26.36 -17.45 -10.64
C LYS A 32 -25.04 -16.70 -10.39
N SER A 33 -24.68 -15.76 -11.26
CA SER A 33 -23.48 -14.93 -11.08
C SER A 33 -23.54 -14.08 -9.80
N SER A 34 -24.71 -13.51 -9.50
CA SER A 34 -24.95 -12.72 -8.28
C SER A 34 -24.73 -13.56 -7.02
N LYS A 35 -25.25 -14.78 -6.99
CA LYS A 35 -25.05 -15.72 -5.86
C LYS A 35 -23.59 -16.07 -5.64
N VAL A 36 -22.84 -16.31 -6.72
CA VAL A 36 -21.39 -16.58 -6.64
C VAL A 36 -20.66 -15.39 -6.02
N VAL A 37 -20.93 -14.17 -6.48
CA VAL A 37 -20.30 -12.96 -5.93
C VAL A 37 -20.71 -12.76 -4.46
N ALA A 38 -21.99 -12.95 -4.12
CA ALA A 38 -22.47 -12.83 -2.75
C ALA A 38 -21.76 -13.82 -1.80
N GLN A 39 -21.50 -15.05 -2.27
CA GLN A 39 -20.72 -16.03 -1.52
C GLN A 39 -19.27 -15.56 -1.32
N LYS A 40 -18.62 -15.02 -2.37
CA LYS A 40 -17.28 -14.43 -2.23
C LYS A 40 -17.25 -13.29 -1.20
N VAL A 41 -18.28 -12.43 -1.19
CA VAL A 41 -18.41 -11.36 -0.18
C VAL A 41 -18.54 -11.94 1.23
N ALA A 42 -19.34 -12.99 1.40
CA ALA A 42 -19.48 -13.65 2.71
C ALA A 42 -18.14 -14.24 3.19
N THR A 43 -17.42 -14.95 2.32
CA THR A 43 -16.07 -15.46 2.61
C THR A 43 -15.11 -14.32 2.95
N ALA A 44 -15.11 -13.23 2.18
CA ALA A 44 -14.24 -12.08 2.44
C ALA A 44 -14.52 -11.42 3.81
N LYS A 45 -15.77 -11.40 4.26
CA LYS A 45 -16.14 -10.91 5.60
C LYS A 45 -15.61 -11.83 6.70
N GLU A 46 -15.80 -13.14 6.54
CA GLU A 46 -15.30 -14.15 7.48
C GLU A 46 -13.77 -14.15 7.60
N GLU A 47 -13.07 -13.97 6.48
CA GLU A 47 -11.61 -13.88 6.43
C GLU A 47 -11.08 -12.50 6.86
N GLY A 48 -11.95 -11.49 7.05
CA GLY A 48 -11.56 -10.12 7.38
C GLY A 48 -10.96 -9.33 6.20
N LEU A 49 -11.06 -9.85 4.98
CA LEU A 49 -10.65 -9.19 3.74
C LEU A 49 -11.62 -8.11 3.27
N PHE A 50 -12.82 -8.06 3.85
CA PHE A 50 -13.80 -7.00 3.60
C PHE A 50 -13.47 -5.68 4.32
N GLU A 51 -12.59 -5.71 5.33
CA GLU A 51 -12.25 -4.56 6.19
C GLU A 51 -10.81 -4.05 5.91
N PRO A 52 -10.63 -3.18 4.90
CA PRO A 52 -9.34 -2.76 4.39
C PRO A 52 -8.56 -1.90 5.38
N VAL A 53 -7.25 -1.99 5.29
CA VAL A 53 -6.30 -1.15 6.07
C VAL A 53 -5.91 0.14 5.34
N SER A 54 -6.34 0.26 4.08
CA SER A 54 -5.89 1.29 3.15
C SER A 54 -7.04 1.76 2.25
N LEU A 55 -6.70 2.54 1.22
CA LEU A 55 -7.62 3.09 0.24
C LEU A 55 -8.41 1.99 -0.48
N HIS A 56 -9.73 2.10 -0.48
CA HIS A 56 -10.63 1.18 -1.15
C HIS A 56 -11.81 1.92 -1.81
N PRO A 57 -12.45 1.32 -2.82
CA PRO A 57 -13.65 1.88 -3.41
C PRO A 57 -14.86 1.66 -2.50
N TYR A 58 -15.66 2.70 -2.33
CA TYR A 58 -17.03 2.63 -1.80
C TYR A 58 -18.01 2.88 -2.94
N ILE A 59 -19.03 2.04 -3.06
CA ILE A 59 -20.08 2.14 -4.08
C ILE A 59 -21.35 2.66 -3.43
N ASN A 60 -21.92 3.74 -3.96
CA ASN A 60 -23.24 4.21 -3.60
C ASN A 60 -24.31 3.36 -4.35
N PRO A 61 -25.12 2.55 -3.63
CA PRO A 61 -26.11 1.68 -4.27
C PRO A 61 -27.25 2.44 -4.92
N ASP A 62 -27.57 3.66 -4.47
CA ASP A 62 -28.68 4.46 -5.01
C ASP A 62 -28.35 5.02 -6.39
N ILE A 63 -27.09 5.37 -6.62
CA ILE A 63 -26.59 5.90 -7.90
C ILE A 63 -26.17 4.76 -8.85
N CYS A 64 -25.68 3.64 -8.31
CA CYS A 64 -25.12 2.57 -9.14
C CYS A 64 -26.15 1.96 -10.09
N ILE A 65 -25.90 2.01 -11.40
CA ILE A 65 -26.77 1.39 -12.43
C ILE A 65 -26.38 -0.06 -12.77
N GLY A 66 -25.37 -0.63 -12.11
CA GLY A 66 -24.97 -2.02 -12.35
C GLY A 66 -24.23 -2.29 -13.67
N SER A 67 -23.62 -1.29 -14.30
CA SER A 67 -22.97 -1.42 -15.62
C SER A 67 -21.80 -2.42 -15.67
N GLY A 68 -21.20 -2.74 -14.52
CA GLY A 68 -20.03 -3.60 -14.40
C GLY A 68 -18.74 -3.00 -14.96
N ALA A 69 -18.73 -1.72 -15.36
CA ALA A 69 -17.54 -1.06 -15.89
C ALA A 69 -16.39 -1.03 -14.88
N CYS A 70 -16.70 -0.74 -13.62
CA CYS A 70 -15.74 -0.75 -12.51
C CYS A 70 -15.13 -2.14 -12.25
N VAL A 71 -15.93 -3.20 -12.38
CA VAL A 71 -15.47 -4.59 -12.24
C VAL A 71 -14.50 -4.95 -13.36
N ARG A 72 -14.83 -4.60 -14.61
CA ARG A 72 -13.96 -4.85 -15.76
C ARG A 72 -12.68 -4.02 -15.76
N ALA A 73 -12.73 -2.81 -15.21
CA ALA A 73 -11.58 -1.91 -15.15
C ALA A 73 -10.59 -2.24 -14.03
N CYS A 74 -10.96 -3.10 -13.08
CA CYS A 74 -10.07 -3.47 -11.98
C CYS A 74 -9.11 -4.59 -12.44
N PRO A 75 -7.79 -4.34 -12.48
CA PRO A 75 -6.80 -5.36 -12.82
C PRO A 75 -6.64 -6.36 -11.66
N GLU A 76 -6.89 -5.91 -10.44
CA GLU A 76 -6.95 -6.74 -9.24
C GLU A 76 -8.27 -7.53 -9.28
N LYS A 77 -8.19 -8.80 -9.68
CA LYS A 77 -9.37 -9.69 -9.77
C LYS A 77 -10.06 -9.79 -8.41
N ASP A 78 -11.38 -9.95 -8.41
CA ASP A 78 -12.20 -10.15 -7.20
C ASP A 78 -12.10 -9.04 -6.13
N ILE A 79 -11.77 -7.80 -6.49
CA ILE A 79 -11.99 -6.63 -5.61
C ILE A 79 -13.45 -6.17 -5.66
N LEU A 80 -14.04 -6.22 -6.84
CA LEU A 80 -15.42 -5.78 -7.11
C LEU A 80 -16.19 -6.89 -7.83
N GLY A 81 -17.49 -6.97 -7.58
CA GLY A 81 -18.42 -7.82 -8.32
C GLY A 81 -19.80 -7.20 -8.42
N ILE A 82 -20.75 -7.94 -9.01
CA ILE A 82 -22.15 -7.52 -9.11
C ILE A 82 -23.03 -8.43 -8.24
N VAL A 83 -23.72 -7.84 -7.27
CA VAL A 83 -24.75 -8.50 -6.45
C VAL A 83 -26.07 -7.80 -6.68
N ASN A 84 -27.11 -8.56 -7.04
CA ASN A 84 -28.47 -8.07 -7.29
C ASN A 84 -28.51 -6.89 -8.28
N GLY A 85 -27.61 -6.89 -9.27
CA GLY A 85 -27.53 -5.83 -10.28
C GLY A 85 -26.85 -4.54 -9.79
N LYS A 86 -26.21 -4.53 -8.62
CA LYS A 86 -25.42 -3.40 -8.13
C LYS A 86 -23.96 -3.82 -7.98
N ALA A 87 -23.04 -2.89 -8.20
CA ALA A 87 -21.63 -3.14 -7.91
C ALA A 87 -21.43 -3.25 -6.39
N THR A 88 -20.59 -4.18 -5.97
CA THR A 88 -20.35 -4.51 -4.56
C THR A 88 -18.88 -4.83 -4.38
N VAL A 89 -18.30 -4.33 -3.29
CA VAL A 89 -16.93 -4.66 -2.90
C VAL A 89 -16.89 -6.11 -2.41
N ILE A 90 -15.86 -6.85 -2.79
CA ILE A 90 -15.62 -8.22 -2.34
C ILE A 90 -14.42 -8.21 -1.39
N ASN A 91 -13.19 -8.16 -1.93
CA ASN A 91 -11.95 -8.21 -1.15
C ASN A 91 -11.31 -6.82 -1.06
N ALA A 92 -11.93 -5.93 -0.28
CA ALA A 92 -11.45 -4.56 -0.13
C ALA A 92 -9.97 -4.48 0.30
N SER A 93 -9.52 -5.38 1.18
CA SER A 93 -8.15 -5.44 1.68
C SER A 93 -7.10 -5.73 0.60
N ASN A 94 -7.50 -6.34 -0.51
CA ASN A 94 -6.61 -6.64 -1.64
C ASN A 94 -6.56 -5.49 -2.65
N CYS A 95 -7.35 -4.42 -2.44
CA CYS A 95 -7.34 -3.24 -3.30
C CYS A 95 -5.99 -2.51 -3.20
N VAL A 96 -5.32 -2.32 -4.34
CA VAL A 96 -4.05 -1.56 -4.41
C VAL A 96 -4.25 -0.05 -4.58
N GLY A 97 -5.49 0.43 -4.60
CA GLY A 97 -5.79 1.87 -4.62
C GLY A 97 -5.46 2.61 -5.94
N HIS A 98 -5.36 1.89 -7.06
CA HIS A 98 -5.07 2.49 -8.38
C HIS A 98 -6.21 3.35 -8.95
N GLY A 99 -7.43 3.22 -8.44
CA GLY A 99 -8.55 4.10 -8.77
C GLY A 99 -9.19 3.92 -10.15
N ALA A 100 -8.85 2.89 -10.95
CA ALA A 100 -9.47 2.73 -12.27
C ALA A 100 -10.98 2.44 -12.18
N CYS A 101 -11.44 1.78 -11.10
CA CYS A 101 -12.86 1.58 -10.85
C CYS A 101 -13.62 2.91 -10.69
N PHE A 102 -13.03 3.88 -9.99
CA PHE A 102 -13.55 5.23 -9.83
C PHE A 102 -13.74 5.87 -11.21
N HIS A 103 -12.66 5.93 -12.00
CA HIS A 103 -12.66 6.55 -13.33
C HIS A 103 -13.55 5.87 -14.37
N ALA A 104 -13.74 4.55 -14.27
CA ALA A 104 -14.57 3.80 -15.21
C ALA A 104 -16.07 3.87 -14.91
N CYS A 105 -16.49 4.46 -13.78
CA CYS A 105 -17.91 4.51 -13.41
C CYS A 105 -18.65 5.56 -14.27
N PRO A 106 -19.59 5.16 -15.14
CA PRO A 106 -20.26 6.11 -16.05
C PRO A 106 -21.28 7.02 -15.34
N VAL A 107 -21.64 6.70 -14.10
CA VAL A 107 -22.62 7.42 -13.29
C VAL A 107 -22.00 7.92 -11.98
N GLU A 108 -20.67 7.91 -11.88
CA GLU A 108 -19.94 8.52 -10.76
C GLU A 108 -20.32 7.99 -9.36
N ALA A 109 -20.86 6.77 -9.29
CA ALA A 109 -21.34 6.14 -8.06
C ALA A 109 -20.24 5.68 -7.10
N ILE A 110 -18.96 5.90 -7.43
CA ILE A 110 -17.81 5.38 -6.67
C ILE A 110 -17.07 6.55 -6.02
N SER A 111 -16.73 6.37 -4.75
CA SER A 111 -15.78 7.22 -4.02
C SER A 111 -14.62 6.36 -3.52
N LEU A 112 -13.43 6.93 -3.41
CA LEU A 112 -12.28 6.26 -2.79
C LEU A 112 -12.19 6.71 -1.34
N ARG A 113 -12.19 5.74 -0.42
CA ARG A 113 -12.25 5.99 1.02
C ARG A 113 -11.12 5.29 1.76
N ILE A 114 -10.74 5.86 2.90
CA ILE A 114 -9.84 5.22 3.87
C ILE A 114 -10.58 5.03 5.19
N GLY A 115 -10.38 3.86 5.79
CA GLY A 115 -11.16 3.40 6.93
C GLY A 115 -12.58 3.02 6.52
N THR A 116 -13.21 2.19 7.32
CA THR A 116 -14.62 1.79 7.16
C THR A 116 -15.44 2.38 8.30
N GLU A 117 -16.73 2.04 8.37
CA GLU A 117 -17.60 2.44 9.48
C GLU A 117 -17.15 1.81 10.81
N THR A 118 -16.56 0.61 10.76
CA THR A 118 -16.14 -0.16 11.93
C THR A 118 -14.63 -0.02 12.21
N ARG A 119 -13.84 0.30 11.18
CA ARG A 119 -12.38 0.37 11.26
C ARG A 119 -11.86 1.76 10.90
N GLY A 120 -11.41 2.47 11.93
CA GLY A 120 -10.73 3.74 11.74
C GLY A 120 -9.26 3.58 11.36
N VAL A 121 -8.71 4.57 10.65
CA VAL A 121 -7.29 4.67 10.28
C VAL A 121 -6.74 6.01 10.76
N ASP A 122 -5.61 5.98 11.45
CA ASP A 122 -4.95 7.18 11.96
C ASP A 122 -4.22 7.90 10.84
N LEU A 123 -4.73 9.07 10.44
CA LEU A 123 -4.22 9.88 9.34
C LEU A 123 -3.94 11.31 9.81
N PRO A 124 -2.86 11.93 9.33
CA PRO A 124 -2.68 13.36 9.49
C PRO A 124 -3.75 14.13 8.72
N HIS A 125 -4.15 15.30 9.22
CA HIS A 125 -5.04 16.18 8.46
C HIS A 125 -4.26 16.88 7.34
N VAL A 126 -4.75 16.77 6.11
CA VAL A 126 -4.13 17.35 4.92
C VAL A 126 -5.22 17.98 4.06
N ASN A 127 -5.03 19.24 3.65
CA ASN A 127 -5.98 19.94 2.79
C ASN A 127 -5.78 19.59 1.30
N GLN A 128 -6.57 20.17 0.40
CA GLN A 128 -6.49 19.90 -1.05
C GLN A 128 -5.15 20.34 -1.68
N ASN A 129 -4.40 21.20 -0.99
CA ASN A 129 -3.08 21.68 -1.41
C ASN A 129 -1.93 20.88 -0.77
N PHE A 130 -2.24 19.75 -0.12
CA PHE A 130 -1.26 18.89 0.56
C PHE A 130 -0.67 19.48 1.85
N GLU A 131 -1.18 20.62 2.33
CA GLU A 131 -0.71 21.27 3.55
C GLU A 131 -1.43 20.70 4.78
N THR A 132 -0.71 20.58 5.88
CA THR A 132 -1.21 20.09 7.17
C THR A 132 -1.94 21.17 7.96
N ASN A 133 -2.32 20.88 9.21
CA ASN A 133 -2.78 21.90 10.16
C ASN A 133 -1.66 22.88 10.55
N MET A 134 -0.38 22.53 10.33
CA MET A 134 0.77 23.39 10.52
C MET A 134 1.09 24.10 9.19
N PRO A 135 0.85 25.43 9.08
CA PRO A 135 1.15 26.16 7.85
C PRO A 135 2.62 26.03 7.47
N GLY A 136 2.91 25.74 6.20
CA GLY A 136 4.26 25.50 5.71
C GLY A 136 4.77 24.06 5.85
N ILE A 137 4.02 23.16 6.51
CA ILE A 137 4.30 21.71 6.51
C ILE A 137 3.31 21.00 5.59
N PHE A 138 3.83 20.25 4.64
CA PHE A 138 3.10 19.51 3.61
C PHE A 138 3.34 17.99 3.76
N ILE A 139 2.39 17.18 3.30
CA ILE A 139 2.48 15.71 3.32
C ILE A 139 2.16 15.16 1.93
N ALA A 140 2.99 14.25 1.42
CA ALA A 140 2.75 13.55 0.17
C ALA A 140 3.02 12.04 0.26
N GLY A 141 2.43 11.30 -0.67
CA GLY A 141 2.62 9.86 -0.83
C GLY A 141 1.79 9.02 0.12
N GLU A 142 2.35 7.88 0.54
CA GLU A 142 1.62 6.90 1.35
C GLU A 142 1.13 7.51 2.67
N LEU A 143 1.86 8.48 3.24
CA LEU A 143 1.49 9.14 4.50
C LEU A 143 0.14 9.87 4.42
N GLY A 144 -0.20 10.43 3.25
CA GLY A 144 -1.50 11.01 2.94
C GLY A 144 -2.59 9.97 2.60
N GLY A 145 -2.24 8.68 2.61
CA GLY A 145 -3.19 7.57 2.49
C GLY A 145 -3.24 6.85 1.13
N MET A 146 -2.36 7.17 0.18
CA MET A 146 -2.31 6.45 -1.11
C MET A 146 -0.92 5.83 -1.33
N GLY A 147 -0.82 4.50 -1.19
CA GLY A 147 0.48 3.78 -1.18
C GLY A 147 1.01 3.31 -2.54
N LEU A 148 0.33 3.57 -3.66
CA LEU A 148 0.81 3.17 -4.98
C LEU A 148 1.93 4.12 -5.45
N ILE A 149 3.02 3.58 -6.02
CA ILE A 149 4.17 4.38 -6.53
C ILE A 149 3.71 5.52 -7.44
N LYS A 150 2.83 5.24 -8.40
CA LYS A 150 2.21 6.24 -9.28
C LYS A 150 1.56 7.39 -8.50
N ASN A 151 0.75 7.05 -7.49
CA ASN A 151 0.05 8.05 -6.68
C ASN A 151 1.05 8.85 -5.83
N SER A 152 2.09 8.19 -5.30
CA SER A 152 3.16 8.87 -4.58
C SER A 152 3.90 9.88 -5.44
N VAL A 153 4.25 9.51 -6.68
CA VAL A 153 4.86 10.42 -7.66
C VAL A 153 3.93 11.60 -7.97
N GLU A 154 2.67 11.34 -8.29
CA GLU A 154 1.69 12.39 -8.61
C GLU A 154 1.48 13.36 -7.44
N GLN A 155 1.42 12.86 -6.20
CA GLN A 155 1.25 13.70 -5.01
C GLN A 155 2.50 14.50 -4.67
N GLY A 156 3.69 13.91 -4.82
CA GLY A 156 4.95 14.66 -4.61
C GLY A 156 5.01 15.89 -5.51
N GLN A 157 4.64 15.73 -6.78
CA GLN A 157 4.53 16.84 -7.71
C GLN A 157 3.44 17.84 -7.30
N GLN A 158 2.23 17.38 -6.99
CA GLN A 158 1.11 18.27 -6.64
C GLN A 158 1.36 19.07 -5.35
N ALA A 159 1.99 18.45 -4.34
CA ALA A 159 2.38 19.13 -3.12
C ALA A 159 3.41 20.22 -3.42
N MET A 160 4.41 19.94 -4.26
CA MET A 160 5.41 20.92 -4.65
C MET A 160 4.82 22.05 -5.52
N ASP A 161 3.87 21.75 -6.40
CA ASP A 161 3.12 22.76 -7.15
C ASP A 161 2.34 23.70 -6.21
N SER A 162 1.83 23.20 -5.09
CA SER A 162 1.18 24.01 -4.05
C SER A 162 2.20 24.89 -3.31
N ILE A 163 3.35 24.33 -2.94
CA ILE A 163 4.45 25.07 -2.30
C ILE A 163 4.92 26.21 -3.22
N ALA A 164 5.15 25.95 -4.51
CA ALA A 164 5.57 26.96 -5.47
C ALA A 164 4.54 28.10 -5.67
N LYS A 165 3.25 27.82 -5.47
CA LYS A 165 2.18 28.83 -5.53
C LYS A 165 2.01 29.60 -4.22
N SER A 166 2.46 29.03 -3.10
CA SER A 166 2.44 29.66 -1.79
C SER A 166 3.31 30.92 -1.84
N LYS A 167 2.69 32.09 -1.70
CA LYS A 167 3.40 33.38 -1.58
C LYS A 167 3.95 33.55 -0.16
N SER A 168 4.81 32.63 0.28
CA SER A 168 5.71 32.90 1.41
C SER A 168 6.57 34.11 1.02
N LYS A 169 6.55 35.18 1.83
CA LYS A 169 7.51 36.29 1.62
C LYS A 169 8.89 35.67 1.72
N ALA A 170 9.70 35.79 0.65
CA ALA A 170 11.07 35.31 0.61
C ALA A 170 11.82 35.81 1.87
N SER A 171 11.95 34.92 2.86
CA SER A 171 12.92 35.10 3.91
C SER A 171 14.22 34.55 3.35
N GLU A 172 15.33 35.29 3.52
CA GLU A 172 16.66 34.79 3.21
C GLU A 172 16.90 33.54 4.06
N THR A 173 16.61 32.40 3.48
CA THR A 173 16.67 31.08 4.08
C THR A 173 17.59 30.23 3.24
N GLU A 174 18.22 29.25 3.87
CA GLU A 174 19.10 28.37 3.14
C GLU A 174 18.33 27.55 2.11
N TYR A 175 17.08 27.16 2.40
CA TYR A 175 16.23 26.41 1.47
C TYR A 175 14.80 26.97 1.44
N ASP A 176 14.18 26.96 0.25
CA ASP A 176 12.75 27.20 0.09
C ASP A 176 11.92 26.03 0.64
N VAL A 177 12.46 24.81 0.50
CA VAL A 177 11.82 23.58 0.96
C VAL A 177 12.81 22.52 1.40
N ALA A 178 12.58 21.93 2.57
CA ALA A 178 13.20 20.67 2.99
C ALA A 178 12.26 19.51 2.70
N ILE A 179 12.72 18.53 1.92
CA ILE A 179 11.96 17.33 1.55
C ILE A 179 12.48 16.17 2.42
N VAL A 180 11.61 15.55 3.19
CA VAL A 180 11.97 14.45 4.11
C VAL A 180 11.52 13.12 3.52
N GLY A 181 12.49 12.30 3.11
CA GLY A 181 12.34 11.00 2.47
C GLY A 181 12.56 11.06 0.95
N ALA A 182 13.41 10.18 0.42
CA ALA A 182 13.73 9.99 -1.00
C ALA A 182 13.09 8.72 -1.58
N GLY A 183 11.86 8.43 -1.16
CA GLY A 183 10.98 7.50 -1.87
C GLY A 183 10.39 8.12 -3.15
N PRO A 184 9.46 7.43 -3.84
CA PRO A 184 8.87 7.94 -5.09
C PRO A 184 8.22 9.32 -4.98
N ALA A 185 7.57 9.63 -3.84
CA ALA A 185 6.99 10.95 -3.60
C ALA A 185 8.08 12.03 -3.42
N GLY A 186 9.14 11.71 -2.68
CA GLY A 186 10.27 12.61 -2.44
C GLY A 186 11.02 12.94 -3.71
N ILE A 187 11.45 11.93 -4.46
CA ILE A 187 12.16 12.10 -5.73
C ILE A 187 11.32 12.93 -6.73
N SER A 188 10.03 12.64 -6.84
CA SER A 188 9.11 13.43 -7.67
C SER A 188 9.02 14.89 -7.21
N ALA A 189 8.93 15.12 -5.90
CA ALA A 189 8.91 16.46 -5.33
C ALA A 189 10.23 17.21 -5.57
N THR A 190 11.38 16.56 -5.45
CA THR A 190 12.70 17.16 -5.71
C THR A 190 12.81 17.60 -7.17
N LEU A 191 12.36 16.79 -8.11
CA LEU A 191 12.28 17.16 -9.53
C LEU A 191 11.32 18.33 -9.77
N ALA A 192 10.15 18.32 -9.12
CA ALA A 192 9.19 19.40 -9.22
C ALA A 192 9.75 20.70 -8.64
N ALA A 193 10.48 20.65 -7.52
CA ALA A 193 11.12 21.82 -6.92
C ALA A 193 12.13 22.43 -7.89
N LYS A 194 12.97 21.59 -8.50
CA LYS A 194 13.93 22.03 -9.55
C LYS A 194 13.22 22.63 -10.76
N LYS A 195 12.11 22.03 -11.21
CA LYS A 195 11.28 22.57 -12.31
C LYS A 195 10.74 23.98 -12.00
N HIS A 196 10.40 24.26 -10.74
CA HIS A 196 9.93 25.57 -10.28
C HIS A 196 11.07 26.54 -9.90
N GLY A 197 12.33 26.10 -9.97
CA GLY A 197 13.48 26.92 -9.58
C GLY A 197 13.61 27.15 -8.07
N LEU A 198 13.00 26.29 -7.24
CA LEU A 198 13.09 26.36 -5.78
C LEU A 198 14.40 25.74 -5.30
N LYS A 199 15.04 26.37 -4.31
CA LYS A 199 16.20 25.81 -3.62
C LYS A 199 15.72 24.76 -2.61
N ALA A 200 15.91 23.49 -2.93
CA ALA A 200 15.43 22.36 -2.14
C ALA A 200 16.58 21.49 -1.63
N ILE A 201 16.40 20.89 -0.45
CA ILE A 201 17.25 19.83 0.08
C ILE A 201 16.41 18.58 0.34
N THR A 202 16.88 17.41 -0.08
CA THR A 202 16.19 16.14 0.18
C THR A 202 16.99 15.31 1.18
N LEU A 203 16.36 14.88 2.27
CA LEU A 203 17.01 14.13 3.36
C LEU A 203 16.41 12.72 3.43
N GLU A 204 17.23 11.68 3.28
CA GLU A 204 16.81 10.27 3.30
C GLU A 204 17.50 9.51 4.44
N GLN A 205 16.73 8.80 5.25
CA GLN A 205 17.26 8.08 6.41
C GLN A 205 18.15 6.88 6.05
N ASP A 206 17.82 6.21 4.94
CA ASP A 206 18.50 5.01 4.47
C ASP A 206 19.15 5.31 3.12
N SER A 207 18.56 4.80 2.05
CA SER A 207 19.04 4.94 0.68
C SER A 207 17.89 5.22 -0.29
N LEU A 208 18.24 5.68 -1.49
CA LEU A 208 17.31 6.06 -2.55
C LEU A 208 16.25 5.00 -2.87
N GLY A 209 15.02 5.45 -3.10
CA GLY A 209 13.88 4.58 -3.47
C GLY A 209 13.00 4.15 -2.28
N GLY A 210 13.36 4.53 -1.06
CA GLY A 210 12.56 4.33 0.15
C GLY A 210 12.20 2.86 0.39
N THR A 211 10.90 2.57 0.60
CA THR A 211 10.44 1.19 0.86
C THR A 211 10.90 0.19 -0.21
N VAL A 212 10.99 0.58 -1.48
CA VAL A 212 11.38 -0.34 -2.56
C VAL A 212 12.83 -0.80 -2.43
N TYR A 213 13.72 0.07 -1.93
CA TYR A 213 15.11 -0.30 -1.66
C TYR A 213 15.22 -1.48 -0.68
N THR A 214 14.26 -1.60 0.24
CA THR A 214 14.28 -2.64 1.29
C THR A 214 13.66 -3.97 0.86
N PHE A 215 13.13 -4.06 -0.36
CA PHE A 215 12.57 -5.29 -0.88
C PHE A 215 13.65 -6.32 -1.25
N PRO A 216 13.32 -7.62 -1.19
CA PRO A 216 14.16 -8.65 -1.79
C PRO A 216 14.39 -8.37 -3.27
N ARG A 217 15.60 -8.64 -3.79
CA ARG A 217 15.92 -8.43 -5.22
C ARG A 217 14.93 -9.11 -6.17
N ALA A 218 14.53 -10.34 -5.84
CA ALA A 218 13.59 -11.13 -6.62
C ALA A 218 12.12 -10.65 -6.55
N LYS A 219 11.79 -9.66 -5.71
CA LYS A 219 10.40 -9.21 -5.53
C LYS A 219 9.92 -8.43 -6.75
N VAL A 220 8.75 -8.83 -7.28
CA VAL A 220 8.03 -8.05 -8.29
C VAL A 220 7.35 -6.84 -7.63
N VAL A 221 7.64 -5.66 -8.16
CA VAL A 221 7.09 -4.38 -7.71
C VAL A 221 5.93 -3.97 -8.61
N MET A 222 4.74 -3.93 -8.04
CA MET A 222 3.55 -3.48 -8.77
C MET A 222 3.59 -1.96 -8.95
N THR A 223 3.45 -1.51 -10.20
CA THR A 223 3.39 -0.10 -10.55
C THR A 223 2.51 0.11 -11.79
N SER A 224 2.28 1.38 -12.13
CA SER A 224 1.45 1.81 -13.25
C SER A 224 2.14 2.99 -13.93
N PRO A 225 1.89 3.26 -15.23
CA PRO A 225 2.49 4.38 -15.92
C PRO A 225 2.30 5.69 -15.16
N MET A 226 3.39 6.44 -15.06
CA MET A 226 3.47 7.67 -14.30
C MET A 226 4.22 8.73 -15.10
N GLU A 227 4.07 9.98 -14.70
CA GLU A 227 4.78 11.10 -15.30
C GLU A 227 5.69 11.71 -14.24
N LEU A 228 6.98 11.75 -14.53
CA LEU A 228 7.98 12.34 -13.65
C LEU A 228 8.27 13.77 -14.12
N PRO A 229 8.29 14.76 -13.20
CA PRO A 229 8.69 16.11 -13.55
C PRO A 229 10.11 16.11 -14.17
N LEU A 230 10.33 16.94 -15.21
CA LEU A 230 11.58 17.04 -15.98
C LEU A 230 12.03 15.80 -16.78
N HIS A 231 11.53 14.61 -16.46
CA HIS A 231 11.91 13.36 -17.13
C HIS A 231 10.85 12.86 -18.13
N GLY A 232 9.56 13.09 -17.86
CA GLY A 232 8.46 12.72 -18.75
C GLY A 232 7.77 11.39 -18.38
N LYS A 233 7.12 10.75 -19.36
CA LYS A 233 6.28 9.55 -19.12
C LYS A 233 7.13 8.29 -18.97
N VAL A 234 6.98 7.63 -17.82
CA VAL A 234 7.59 6.33 -17.51
C VAL A 234 6.52 5.25 -17.62
N LYS A 235 6.69 4.32 -18.57
CA LYS A 235 5.75 3.22 -18.81
C LYS A 235 6.23 1.94 -18.14
N LEU A 236 6.02 1.86 -16.82
CA LEU A 236 6.29 0.65 -16.06
C LEU A 236 5.01 -0.06 -15.64
N PHE A 237 5.02 -1.38 -15.74
CA PHE A 237 4.00 -2.28 -15.22
C PHE A 237 4.73 -3.48 -14.62
N ASN A 238 4.38 -3.89 -13.39
CA ASN A 238 4.97 -5.07 -12.72
C ASN A 238 6.48 -5.23 -12.97
N THR A 239 7.26 -4.32 -12.38
CA THR A 239 8.69 -4.17 -12.62
C THR A 239 9.52 -4.92 -11.57
N SER A 240 10.83 -5.02 -11.77
CA SER A 240 11.75 -5.47 -10.72
C SER A 240 12.14 -4.30 -9.81
N LYS A 241 12.65 -4.62 -8.62
CA LYS A 241 13.29 -3.62 -7.75
C LYS A 241 14.38 -2.85 -8.50
N ASP A 242 15.27 -3.57 -9.17
CA ASP A 242 16.46 -2.99 -9.79
C ASP A 242 16.12 -2.09 -10.98
N GLU A 243 15.14 -2.47 -11.81
CA GLU A 243 14.66 -1.63 -12.90
C GLU A 243 14.07 -0.31 -12.37
N LEU A 244 13.30 -0.36 -11.28
CA LEU A 244 12.75 0.86 -10.68
C LEU A 244 13.84 1.73 -10.05
N LEU A 245 14.81 1.15 -9.34
CA LEU A 245 15.93 1.89 -8.75
C LEU A 245 16.83 2.49 -9.84
N THR A 246 17.02 1.80 -10.96
CA THR A 246 17.78 2.31 -12.12
C THR A 246 17.14 3.60 -12.63
N ILE A 247 15.81 3.62 -12.80
CA ILE A 247 15.10 4.83 -13.22
C ILE A 247 15.25 5.96 -12.20
N TRP A 248 15.22 5.67 -10.90
CA TRP A 248 15.46 6.68 -9.87
C TRP A 248 16.87 7.28 -9.96
N ASN A 249 17.89 6.44 -10.07
CA ASN A 249 19.28 6.89 -10.21
C ASN A 249 19.48 7.69 -11.50
N GLU A 250 18.96 7.21 -12.63
CA GLU A 250 19.04 7.94 -13.91
C GLU A 250 18.42 9.34 -13.81
N VAL A 251 17.28 9.46 -13.13
CA VAL A 251 16.59 10.74 -12.96
C VAL A 251 17.34 11.67 -12.00
N ILE A 252 17.92 11.13 -10.93
CA ILE A 252 18.73 11.86 -9.96
C ILE A 252 20.00 12.39 -10.63
N ASP A 253 20.73 11.53 -11.33
CA ASP A 253 22.01 11.87 -11.98
C ASP A 253 21.80 12.85 -13.14
N LYS A 254 20.84 12.56 -14.02
CA LYS A 254 20.57 13.40 -15.20
C LYS A 254 20.16 14.82 -14.83
N HIS A 255 19.49 14.97 -13.69
CA HIS A 255 19.02 16.25 -13.22
C HIS A 255 19.82 16.80 -12.05
N ASP A 256 20.96 16.20 -11.67
CA ASP A 256 21.82 16.68 -10.58
C ASP A 256 20.99 17.08 -9.34
N LEU A 257 20.23 16.11 -8.82
CA LEU A 257 19.35 16.33 -7.67
C LEU A 257 20.15 16.18 -6.38
N ASP A 258 20.03 17.17 -5.49
CA ASP A 258 20.68 17.14 -4.18
C ASP A 258 19.86 16.30 -3.19
N ILE A 259 20.37 15.09 -2.91
CA ILE A 259 19.78 14.14 -1.96
C ILE A 259 20.88 13.67 -1.01
N VAL A 260 20.66 13.89 0.29
CA VAL A 260 21.57 13.47 1.36
C VAL A 260 21.03 12.19 1.98
N GLU A 261 21.66 11.06 1.65
CA GLU A 261 21.37 9.74 2.23
C GLU A 261 21.89 9.61 3.67
N GLN A 262 21.52 8.53 4.37
CA GLN A 262 21.93 8.23 5.75
C GLN A 262 21.64 9.37 6.76
N THR A 263 20.65 10.20 6.44
CA THR A 263 20.29 11.43 7.13
C THR A 263 18.84 11.36 7.56
N LYS A 264 18.62 10.78 8.74
CA LYS A 264 17.29 10.65 9.34
C LYS A 264 16.92 11.97 10.00
N VAL A 265 15.78 12.54 9.60
CA VAL A 265 15.18 13.68 10.31
C VAL A 265 14.54 13.19 11.61
N GLU A 266 14.96 13.76 12.74
CA GLU A 266 14.50 13.40 14.08
C GLU A 266 13.49 14.40 14.63
N ASP A 267 13.64 15.67 14.26
CA ASP A 267 12.77 16.76 14.72
C ASP A 267 12.58 17.86 13.68
N ILE A 268 11.43 18.53 13.75
CA ILE A 268 11.06 19.67 12.91
C ILE A 268 10.52 20.76 13.83
N VAL A 269 11.31 21.82 14.01
CA VAL A 269 11.03 22.86 15.00
C VAL A 269 10.65 24.17 14.30
N PRO A 270 9.40 24.66 14.45
CA PRO A 270 9.00 25.94 13.89
C PRO A 270 9.79 27.10 14.53
N GLN A 271 10.13 28.10 13.73
CA GLN A 271 10.92 29.27 14.12
C GLN A 271 10.06 30.54 14.07
N ALA A 272 10.47 31.59 14.81
CA ALA A 272 9.73 32.84 14.93
C ALA A 272 9.55 33.61 13.60
N ASN A 273 10.46 33.40 12.65
CA ASN A 273 10.47 33.99 11.30
C ASN A 273 9.63 33.18 10.28
N GLN A 274 8.73 32.30 10.74
CA GLN A 274 7.88 31.45 9.89
C GLN A 274 8.68 30.47 9.01
N THR A 275 9.82 30.01 9.51
CA THR A 275 10.62 28.94 8.89
C THR A 275 10.67 27.73 9.80
N PHE A 276 11.27 26.64 9.33
CA PHE A 276 11.46 25.41 10.08
C PHE A 276 12.93 25.09 10.21
N LYS A 277 13.30 24.65 11.41
CA LYS A 277 14.59 24.03 11.68
C LYS A 277 14.41 22.52 11.65
N VAL A 278 15.09 21.85 10.74
CA VAL A 278 15.04 20.39 10.54
C VAL A 278 16.30 19.78 11.15
N VAL A 279 16.14 18.98 12.20
CA VAL A 279 17.24 18.38 12.96
C VAL A 279 17.39 16.92 12.57
N THR A 280 18.63 16.49 12.34
CA THR A 280 18.95 15.15 11.85
C THR A 280 19.66 14.30 12.92
N ASN A 281 19.72 12.98 12.72
CA ASN A 281 20.42 12.02 13.57
C ASN A 281 21.94 12.28 13.70
N GLN A 282 22.49 13.12 12.84
CA GLN A 282 23.89 13.54 12.87
C GLN A 282 24.06 14.90 13.57
N ASN A 283 23.01 15.43 14.21
CA ASN A 283 22.93 16.78 14.79
C ASN A 283 23.17 17.91 13.78
N THR A 284 23.08 17.64 12.48
CA THR A 284 23.09 18.68 11.44
C THR A 284 21.71 19.34 11.40
N GLU A 285 21.70 20.67 11.35
CA GLU A 285 20.48 21.48 11.30
C GLU A 285 20.33 22.12 9.92
N TYR A 286 19.17 21.99 9.30
CA TYR A 286 18.80 22.65 8.05
C TYR A 286 17.69 23.67 8.32
N VAL A 287 17.75 24.83 7.67
CA VAL A 287 16.69 25.86 7.79
C VAL A 287 15.96 26.01 6.46
N ALA A 288 14.65 25.74 6.47
CA ALA A 288 13.80 25.83 5.28
C ALA A 288 12.51 26.60 5.54
N GLN A 289 11.98 27.32 4.53
CA GLN A 289 10.68 27.99 4.66
C GLN A 289 9.53 26.99 4.78
N ASN A 290 9.57 25.92 3.99
CA ASN A 290 8.56 24.88 3.98
C ASN A 290 9.20 23.51 4.24
N VAL A 291 8.40 22.57 4.74
CA VAL A 291 8.80 21.17 4.87
C VAL A 291 7.80 20.28 4.14
N LEU A 292 8.28 19.39 3.28
CA LEU A 292 7.47 18.36 2.65
C LEU A 292 7.84 17.00 3.22
N LEU A 293 6.89 16.36 3.91
CA LEU A 293 7.04 15.01 4.45
C LEU A 293 6.62 13.97 3.40
N ALA A 294 7.60 13.22 2.91
CA ALA A 294 7.47 12.14 1.93
C ALA A 294 7.95 10.77 2.47
N ILE A 295 7.87 10.59 3.80
CA ILE A 295 8.44 9.46 4.55
C ILE A 295 7.67 8.12 4.45
N GLY A 296 6.55 8.09 3.73
CA GLY A 296 5.69 6.90 3.60
C GLY A 296 5.01 6.48 4.92
N ARG A 297 4.52 5.23 4.99
CA ARG A 297 3.88 4.68 6.22
C ARG A 297 4.50 3.41 6.76
N ARG A 298 5.50 2.84 6.08
CA ARG A 298 6.20 1.65 6.57
C ARG A 298 6.72 1.85 8.00
N GLY A 299 7.21 3.07 8.28
CA GLY A 299 7.75 3.45 9.58
C GLY A 299 8.87 2.52 10.04
N THR A 300 9.04 2.41 11.36
CA THR A 300 10.05 1.53 11.96
C THR A 300 9.50 0.11 12.06
N PRO A 301 10.26 -0.94 11.69
CA PRO A 301 9.83 -2.32 11.92
C PRO A 301 9.47 -2.56 13.38
N ARG A 302 8.33 -3.20 13.64
CA ARG A 302 7.91 -3.57 14.99
C ARG A 302 8.87 -4.61 15.56
N LYS A 303 9.38 -4.33 16.75
CA LYS A 303 10.20 -5.23 17.56
C LYS A 303 9.32 -6.25 18.29
N LEU A 304 9.89 -7.39 18.63
CA LEU A 304 9.25 -8.40 19.47
C LEU A 304 9.46 -8.12 20.96
N ASP A 305 10.48 -7.33 21.29
CA ASP A 305 10.92 -6.97 22.63
C ASP A 305 11.25 -8.20 23.49
N VAL A 306 11.93 -9.18 22.88
CA VAL A 306 12.34 -10.44 23.52
C VAL A 306 13.84 -10.51 23.75
N PRO A 307 14.31 -11.27 24.77
CA PRO A 307 15.73 -11.50 24.98
C PRO A 307 16.40 -12.07 23.71
N GLY A 308 17.56 -11.52 23.37
CA GLY A 308 18.36 -11.91 22.21
C GLY A 308 17.93 -11.32 20.85
N GLU A 309 16.84 -10.56 20.79
CA GLU A 309 16.40 -9.90 19.54
C GLU A 309 17.45 -8.94 18.95
N VAL A 310 18.32 -8.37 19.79
CA VAL A 310 19.38 -7.43 19.36
C VAL A 310 20.56 -8.11 18.67
N SER A 311 20.57 -9.44 18.58
CA SER A 311 21.64 -10.20 17.93
C SER A 311 21.76 -9.91 16.43
N GLU A 312 22.98 -9.99 15.89
CA GLU A 312 23.27 -9.73 14.47
C GLU A 312 22.57 -10.71 13.51
N LYS A 313 22.13 -11.88 14.01
CA LYS A 313 21.36 -12.85 13.22
C LYS A 313 19.89 -12.50 13.05
N VAL A 314 19.42 -11.44 13.71
CA VAL A 314 18.03 -10.98 13.65
C VAL A 314 17.92 -9.82 12.67
N ALA A 315 17.07 -9.98 11.66
CA ALA A 315 16.87 -9.00 10.61
C ALA A 315 15.39 -8.65 10.42
N TYR A 316 15.12 -7.42 9.98
CA TYR A 316 13.76 -6.89 9.73
C TYR A 316 13.51 -6.61 8.25
N ARG A 317 14.43 -7.07 7.41
CA ARG A 317 14.42 -6.94 5.95
C ARG A 317 15.18 -8.11 5.35
N LEU A 318 14.65 -8.65 4.27
CA LEU A 318 15.33 -9.61 3.42
C LEU A 318 15.71 -8.88 2.14
N LEU A 319 17.01 -8.74 1.88
CA LEU A 319 17.53 -8.05 0.69
C LEU A 319 17.95 -9.09 -0.36
N ASP A 320 18.85 -9.98 0.05
CA ASP A 320 19.54 -10.92 -0.82
C ASP A 320 19.23 -12.35 -0.38
N SER A 321 18.04 -12.85 -0.72
CA SER A 321 17.65 -14.22 -0.36
C SER A 321 18.53 -15.27 -1.02
N GLU A 322 19.20 -14.91 -2.11
CA GLU A 322 20.05 -15.79 -2.90
C GLU A 322 21.47 -16.00 -2.40
N THR A 323 21.89 -15.23 -1.41
CA THR A 323 23.17 -15.47 -0.73
C THR A 323 23.02 -16.33 0.52
N ILE A 324 21.78 -16.72 0.87
CA ILE A 324 21.45 -17.46 2.08
C ILE A 324 21.11 -18.88 1.69
N GLU A 325 22.00 -19.82 2.03
CA GLU A 325 21.87 -21.23 1.68
C GLU A 325 22.31 -22.12 2.84
N ASN A 326 21.67 -23.29 2.96
CA ASN A 326 21.93 -24.31 3.98
C ASN A 326 21.82 -23.76 5.41
N LYS A 327 20.82 -22.91 5.66
CA LYS A 327 20.53 -22.33 6.98
C LYS A 327 19.21 -22.81 7.56
N GLN A 328 19.15 -22.87 8.89
CA GLN A 328 17.91 -22.95 9.67
C GLN A 328 17.37 -21.53 9.87
N VAL A 329 16.28 -21.19 9.20
CA VAL A 329 15.75 -19.82 9.20
C VAL A 329 14.37 -19.78 9.84
N LEU A 330 14.22 -18.98 10.90
CA LEU A 330 12.93 -18.62 11.43
C LEU A 330 12.43 -17.34 10.76
N VAL A 331 11.22 -17.37 10.21
CA VAL A 331 10.50 -16.18 9.75
C VAL A 331 9.31 -15.94 10.68
N VAL A 332 9.17 -14.72 11.22
CA VAL A 332 8.11 -14.36 12.15
C VAL A 332 7.13 -13.41 11.47
N GLY A 333 5.87 -13.82 11.33
CA GLY A 333 4.79 -12.99 10.79
C GLY A 333 3.84 -13.74 9.87
N GLY A 334 2.69 -13.13 9.55
CA GLY A 334 1.66 -13.73 8.69
C GLY A 334 1.07 -12.75 7.67
N GLY A 335 1.80 -11.68 7.35
CA GLY A 335 1.47 -10.77 6.24
C GLY A 335 2.30 -11.08 5.00
N ASP A 336 1.98 -10.44 3.87
CA ASP A 336 2.64 -10.70 2.58
C ASP A 336 4.18 -10.64 2.67
N SER A 337 4.76 -9.68 3.39
CA SER A 337 6.22 -9.58 3.53
C SER A 337 6.85 -10.81 4.19
N ALA A 338 6.18 -11.40 5.19
CA ALA A 338 6.66 -12.61 5.86
C ALA A 338 6.59 -13.81 4.92
N ILE A 339 5.43 -13.96 4.25
CA ILE A 339 5.18 -15.08 3.34
C ILE A 339 6.10 -15.05 2.14
N GLU A 340 6.23 -13.91 1.48
CA GLU A 340 7.13 -13.76 0.34
C GLU A 340 8.58 -14.04 0.74
N SER A 341 9.02 -13.58 1.91
CA SER A 341 10.37 -13.85 2.40
C SER A 341 10.59 -15.34 2.69
N ALA A 342 9.64 -16.01 3.34
CA ALA A 342 9.71 -17.44 3.60
C ALA A 342 9.75 -18.24 2.29
N LEU A 343 8.88 -17.91 1.32
CA LEU A 343 8.84 -18.54 0.01
C LEU A 343 10.14 -18.34 -0.80
N LEU A 344 10.79 -17.18 -0.68
CA LEU A 344 12.07 -16.91 -1.36
C LEU A 344 13.27 -17.65 -0.73
N LEU A 345 13.17 -18.03 0.54
CA LEU A 345 14.25 -18.70 1.28
C LEU A 345 14.13 -20.22 1.26
N LYS A 346 12.91 -20.76 1.16
CA LYS A 346 12.61 -22.19 1.37
C LYS A 346 13.36 -23.15 0.45
N ASP A 347 13.67 -22.74 -0.79
CA ASP A 347 14.22 -23.67 -1.79
C ASP A 347 15.69 -24.03 -1.51
N ARG A 348 16.37 -23.31 -0.61
CA ARG A 348 17.80 -23.49 -0.28
C ARG A 348 18.08 -23.59 1.22
N ASN A 349 17.05 -23.55 2.04
CA ASN A 349 17.14 -23.45 3.49
C ASN A 349 16.03 -24.26 4.15
N THR A 350 16.21 -24.64 5.40
CA THR A 350 15.11 -25.14 6.23
C THR A 350 14.42 -23.93 6.84
N VAL A 351 13.21 -23.64 6.38
CA VAL A 351 12.47 -22.45 6.82
C VAL A 351 11.28 -22.85 7.68
N THR A 352 11.19 -22.24 8.86
CA THR A 352 10.01 -22.30 9.71
C THR A 352 9.36 -20.93 9.78
N LEU A 353 8.06 -20.86 9.52
CA LEU A 353 7.25 -19.66 9.63
C LEU A 353 6.44 -19.70 10.92
N SER A 354 6.75 -18.80 11.87
CA SER A 354 5.97 -18.61 13.09
C SER A 354 4.92 -17.52 12.88
N TYR A 355 3.67 -17.82 13.23
CA TYR A 355 2.59 -16.86 13.20
C TYR A 355 1.67 -16.97 14.40
N ARG A 356 1.48 -15.86 15.12
CA ARG A 356 0.69 -15.78 16.36
C ARG A 356 -0.81 -16.06 16.26
N LYS A 357 -1.36 -16.27 15.07
CA LYS A 357 -2.80 -16.56 14.89
C LYS A 357 -2.99 -17.97 14.39
N ASP A 358 -4.22 -18.45 14.45
CA ASP A 358 -4.70 -19.73 13.92
C ASP A 358 -4.71 -19.81 12.39
N LYS A 359 -4.86 -18.66 11.70
CA LYS A 359 -4.93 -18.62 10.23
C LYS A 359 -4.49 -17.29 9.63
N PHE A 360 -3.99 -17.35 8.40
CA PHE A 360 -3.74 -16.16 7.59
C PHE A 360 -5.05 -15.42 7.24
N SER A 361 -5.07 -14.10 7.43
CA SER A 361 -6.28 -13.28 7.25
C SER A 361 -6.12 -12.11 6.28
N ARG A 362 -4.90 -11.86 5.79
CA ARG A 362 -4.58 -10.61 5.06
C ARG A 362 -3.62 -10.83 3.89
N LEU A 363 -3.58 -12.03 3.35
CA LEU A 363 -2.69 -12.35 2.24
C LEU A 363 -3.33 -12.01 0.91
N LYS A 364 -2.50 -11.52 -0.01
CA LYS A 364 -2.88 -11.49 -1.41
C LYS A 364 -3.14 -12.92 -1.90
N PRO A 365 -4.08 -13.12 -2.85
CA PRO A 365 -4.46 -14.47 -3.30
C PRO A 365 -3.27 -15.33 -3.74
N ALA A 366 -2.34 -14.76 -4.53
CA ALA A 366 -1.15 -15.48 -4.98
C ALA A 366 -0.27 -15.94 -3.81
N ASN A 367 -0.07 -15.10 -2.80
CA ASN A 367 0.73 -15.47 -1.63
C ASN A 367 0.03 -16.53 -0.77
N LYS A 368 -1.30 -16.45 -0.64
CA LYS A 368 -2.13 -17.47 0.03
C LYS A 368 -1.99 -18.83 -0.67
N ASP A 369 -2.12 -18.87 -2.00
CA ASP A 369 -2.03 -20.12 -2.75
C ASP A 369 -0.61 -20.72 -2.68
N ASN A 370 0.42 -19.87 -2.80
CA ASN A 370 1.82 -20.31 -2.77
C ASN A 370 2.23 -20.85 -1.40
N VAL A 371 1.83 -20.19 -0.30
CA VAL A 371 2.20 -20.64 1.05
C VAL A 371 1.51 -21.95 1.42
N LEU A 372 0.23 -22.11 1.06
CA LEU A 372 -0.51 -23.36 1.31
C LEU A 372 0.08 -24.52 0.51
N LYS A 373 0.51 -24.27 -0.73
CA LYS A 373 1.20 -25.27 -1.53
C LYS A 373 2.54 -25.69 -0.89
N ALA A 374 3.33 -24.72 -0.42
CA ALA A 374 4.61 -24.96 0.22
C ALA A 374 4.47 -25.71 1.56
N GLU A 375 3.38 -25.48 2.30
CA GLU A 375 3.03 -26.25 3.49
C GLU A 375 2.64 -27.69 3.13
N GLN A 376 1.80 -27.87 2.10
CA GLN A 376 1.31 -29.19 1.67
C GLN A 376 2.42 -30.08 1.10
N ASP A 377 3.39 -29.51 0.38
CA ASP A 377 4.53 -30.25 -0.17
C ASP A 377 5.69 -30.41 0.83
N GLY A 378 5.56 -29.83 2.03
CA GLY A 378 6.55 -29.91 3.10
C GLY A 378 7.80 -29.05 2.89
N SER A 379 7.83 -28.20 1.85
CA SER A 379 8.95 -27.29 1.61
C SER A 379 8.99 -26.09 2.56
N LEU A 380 7.90 -25.79 3.27
CA LEU A 380 7.83 -24.76 4.30
C LEU A 380 7.09 -25.28 5.53
N GLN A 381 7.73 -25.24 6.69
CA GLN A 381 7.07 -25.55 7.96
C GLN A 381 6.35 -24.29 8.48
N ILE A 382 5.09 -24.43 8.91
CA ILE A 382 4.33 -23.33 9.51
C ILE A 382 3.91 -23.73 10.92
N ILE A 383 4.12 -22.82 11.87
CA ILE A 383 3.67 -22.98 13.26
C ILE A 383 2.71 -21.83 13.55
N PHE A 384 1.42 -22.13 13.46
CA PHE A 384 0.36 -21.21 13.89
C PHE A 384 0.30 -21.10 15.41
N GLU A 385 -0.43 -20.10 15.88
CA GLU A 385 -0.66 -19.84 17.31
C GLU A 385 0.64 -19.82 18.14
N SER A 386 1.74 -19.32 17.54
CA SER A 386 3.07 -19.29 18.15
C SER A 386 3.62 -17.88 18.31
N ASN A 387 4.29 -17.62 19.43
CA ASN A 387 5.00 -16.38 19.71
C ASN A 387 6.44 -16.69 20.11
N VAL A 388 7.41 -16.01 19.50
CA VAL A 388 8.81 -16.10 19.94
C VAL A 388 8.94 -15.44 21.31
N THR A 389 9.58 -16.12 22.25
CA THR A 389 9.79 -15.63 23.62
C THR A 389 11.25 -15.35 23.95
N GLU A 390 12.19 -16.02 23.28
CA GLU A 390 13.63 -15.82 23.44
C GLU A 390 14.38 -16.28 22.19
N ILE A 391 15.46 -15.57 21.82
CA ILE A 391 16.36 -15.90 20.71
C ILE A 391 17.77 -16.12 21.27
N ASN A 392 18.21 -17.36 21.36
CA ASN A 392 19.58 -17.71 21.78
C ASN A 392 20.48 -17.93 20.57
N ASP A 393 21.79 -18.14 20.75
CA ASP A 393 22.76 -18.23 19.66
C ASP A 393 22.48 -19.34 18.63
N ASN A 394 21.96 -20.48 19.08
CA ASN A 394 21.70 -21.64 18.20
C ASN A 394 20.23 -22.07 18.15
N HIS A 395 19.37 -21.52 19.02
CA HIS A 395 17.97 -21.91 19.10
C HIS A 395 17.05 -20.74 19.46
N VAL A 396 15.78 -20.86 19.08
CA VAL A 396 14.69 -19.97 19.46
C VAL A 396 13.67 -20.71 20.31
N HIS A 397 13.13 -20.02 21.31
CA HIS A 397 12.00 -20.49 22.09
C HIS A 397 10.71 -19.88 21.55
N LEU A 398 9.71 -20.74 21.36
CA LEU A 398 8.37 -20.37 20.95
C LEU A 398 7.39 -20.83 22.02
N GLU A 399 6.50 -19.95 22.43
CA GLU A 399 5.32 -20.29 23.23
C GLU A 399 4.12 -20.49 22.29
N LEU A 400 3.46 -21.63 22.43
CA LEU A 400 2.22 -21.96 21.74
C LEU A 400 1.01 -21.50 22.57
N GLN A 401 -0.15 -21.36 21.93
CA GLN A 401 -1.37 -20.87 22.58
C GLN A 401 -1.88 -21.78 23.72
N ASP A 402 -1.51 -23.06 23.74
CA ASP A 402 -1.81 -23.97 24.85
C ASP A 402 -0.86 -23.80 26.06
N GLY A 403 0.08 -22.85 25.98
CA GLY A 403 1.11 -22.59 26.99
C GLY A 403 2.29 -23.55 26.95
N SER A 404 2.30 -24.51 26.01
CA SER A 404 3.47 -25.35 25.78
C SER A 404 4.57 -24.55 25.08
N THR A 405 5.83 -24.93 25.33
CA THR A 405 6.99 -24.32 24.67
C THR A 405 7.60 -25.31 23.69
N THR A 406 8.04 -24.78 22.56
CA THR A 406 8.82 -25.52 21.56
C THR A 406 10.12 -24.80 21.25
N VAL A 407 11.15 -25.57 20.95
CA VAL A 407 12.50 -25.08 20.67
C VAL A 407 12.86 -25.46 19.24
N LEU A 408 13.32 -24.48 18.46
CA LEU A 408 13.81 -24.72 17.10
C LEU A 408 15.25 -24.28 16.98
N ASP A 409 16.06 -25.04 16.24
CA ASP A 409 17.39 -24.59 15.84
C ASP A 409 17.26 -23.41 14.87
N ASN A 410 18.16 -22.42 14.99
CA ASN A 410 18.15 -21.29 14.08
C ASN A 410 19.54 -20.67 13.86
N ASP A 411 19.87 -20.46 12.60
CA ASP A 411 21.01 -19.63 12.17
C ASP A 411 20.60 -18.16 11.98
N LEU A 412 19.37 -17.92 11.48
CA LEU A 412 18.87 -16.59 11.15
C LEU A 412 17.42 -16.42 11.60
N VAL A 413 17.04 -15.20 11.99
CA VAL A 413 15.65 -14.83 12.33
C VAL A 413 15.24 -13.60 11.54
N TYR A 414 14.17 -13.71 10.75
CA TYR A 414 13.56 -12.59 10.06
C TYR A 414 12.24 -12.20 10.70
N ILE A 415 12.14 -10.97 11.21
CA ILE A 415 10.95 -10.47 11.90
C ILE A 415 10.17 -9.54 10.99
N PHE A 416 8.95 -9.95 10.64
CA PHE A 416 7.98 -9.21 9.83
C PHE A 416 6.65 -9.01 10.59
N ALA A 417 6.73 -8.45 11.79
CA ALA A 417 5.59 -8.20 12.70
C ALA A 417 4.76 -6.94 12.37
N GLY A 418 5.04 -6.31 11.22
CA GLY A 418 4.47 -5.02 10.80
C GLY A 418 5.39 -3.84 11.13
N GLY A 419 4.90 -2.62 10.88
CA GLY A 419 5.63 -1.38 11.16
C GLY A 419 4.86 -0.49 12.15
N GLU A 420 5.61 0.33 12.89
CA GLU A 420 5.09 1.40 13.72
C GLU A 420 4.99 2.67 12.89
N LEU A 421 3.78 3.24 12.82
CA LEU A 421 3.57 4.51 12.11
C LEU A 421 4.37 5.64 12.79
N PRO A 422 4.86 6.63 12.02
CA PRO A 422 5.63 7.76 12.56
C PRO A 422 4.75 8.77 13.34
N THR A 423 3.71 8.33 14.03
CA THR A 423 2.72 9.17 14.73
C THR A 423 3.39 10.13 15.71
N LYS A 424 4.28 9.62 16.57
CA LYS A 424 4.99 10.45 17.56
C LYS A 424 5.86 11.52 16.90
N PHE A 425 6.49 11.20 15.76
CA PHE A 425 7.31 12.16 15.03
C PHE A 425 6.46 13.30 14.46
N LEU A 426 5.32 12.96 13.86
CA LEU A 426 4.38 13.94 13.32
C LEU A 426 3.76 14.82 14.40
N GLU A 427 3.38 14.22 15.54
CA GLU A 427 2.84 14.96 16.69
C GLU A 427 3.86 15.96 17.26
N ARG A 428 5.15 15.57 17.36
CA ARG A 428 6.23 16.49 17.76
C ARG A 428 6.40 17.65 16.79
N ALA A 429 6.21 17.41 15.49
CA ALA A 429 6.19 18.47 14.47
C ALA A 429 4.91 19.34 14.50
N GLY A 430 3.99 19.12 15.45
CA GLY A 430 2.73 19.86 15.61
C GLY A 430 1.59 19.38 14.71
N ILE A 431 1.76 18.26 14.00
CA ILE A 431 0.77 17.75 13.06
C ILE A 431 -0.29 16.95 13.82
N GLU A 432 -1.55 17.32 13.64
CA GLU A 432 -2.68 16.62 14.23
C GLU A 432 -2.98 15.32 13.50
N ILE A 433 -3.00 14.22 14.25
CA ILE A 433 -3.40 12.90 13.76
C ILE A 433 -4.77 12.57 14.30
N THR A 434 -5.68 12.20 13.40
CA THR A 434 -7.06 11.86 13.74
C THR A 434 -7.40 10.49 13.20
N LYS A 435 -8.15 9.73 14.00
CA LYS A 435 -8.69 8.45 13.56
C LYS A 435 -9.88 8.68 12.64
N ARG A 436 -9.75 8.31 11.37
CA ARG A 436 -10.73 8.56 10.31
C ARG A 436 -11.51 7.28 9.97
N PHE A 437 -12.84 7.38 9.95
CA PHE A 437 -13.76 6.29 9.59
C PHE A 437 -14.48 6.67 8.29
N GLY A 438 -14.45 5.79 7.29
CA GLY A 438 -15.10 6.02 6.00
C GLY A 438 -14.69 7.32 5.29
N TYR A 439 -13.49 7.83 5.55
CA TYR A 439 -13.08 9.16 5.09
C TYR A 439 -12.90 9.19 3.58
N ILE A 440 -13.56 10.15 2.93
CA ILE A 440 -13.55 10.29 1.47
C ILE A 440 -12.27 11.02 1.05
N VAL A 441 -11.37 10.28 0.41
CA VAL A 441 -10.15 10.83 -0.18
C VAL A 441 -10.44 11.40 -1.57
N LYS A 442 -11.27 10.70 -2.36
CA LYS A 442 -11.65 11.11 -3.71
C LYS A 442 -13.12 10.83 -3.96
N LYS A 443 -13.85 11.82 -4.46
CA LYS A 443 -15.21 11.69 -4.97
C LYS A 443 -15.40 12.56 -6.20
N TYR A 444 -16.38 12.21 -7.02
CA TYR A 444 -16.90 13.12 -8.04
C TYR A 444 -17.60 14.32 -7.39
N ARG A 445 -17.69 15.42 -8.12
CA ARG A 445 -18.20 16.70 -7.60
C ARG A 445 -19.71 16.73 -7.55
#